data_AF-A0A2E2WES8-F1
#
_entry.id   AF-A0A2E2WES8-F1
#
_cell.length_a   1.000
_cell.length_b   1.000
_cell.length_c   1.000
_cell.angle_alpha   90.00
_cell.angle_beta   90.00
_cell.angle_gamma   90.00
#
_symmetry.space_group_name_H-M   'P 1'
#
loop_
_entity.id
_entity.type
_entity.pdbx_description
1 polymer ?
#
loop_
_entity_poly.entity_id
_entity_poly.type
_entity_poly.pdbx_seq_one_letter_code
_entity_poly.pdbx_strand_id
1 'polypeptide(L)' 'MPSGIENKIVSRSNLPARLSLLRERGKRLVFTNGCFDLLHAGHVRYLQAARELGDALVLGLNADVSVKRLK' A
#
# COMPACT_ATOMS: atom_id res chain seq x y z
N MET A 1 -0.14 20.18 12.66
CA MET A 1 -1.12 19.19 12.16
C MET A 1 -0.31 18.03 11.60
N PRO A 2 -0.48 16.80 12.09
CA PRO A 2 0.30 15.67 11.57
C PRO A 2 0.03 15.54 10.06
N SER A 3 1.10 15.28 9.32
CA SER A 3 1.06 15.25 7.86
C SER A 3 0.05 14.21 7.37
N GLY A 4 -0.59 14.43 6.21
CA GLY A 4 -1.52 13.43 5.61
C GLY A 4 -0.86 12.09 5.28
N ILE A 5 0.46 11.97 5.42
CA ILE A 5 1.27 10.77 5.21
C ILE A 5 1.23 9.85 6.45
N GLU A 6 1.30 10.40 7.66
CA GLU A 6 1.29 9.61 8.91
C GLU A 6 0.03 8.74 9.01
N ASN A 7 -1.10 9.27 8.56
CA ASN A 7 -2.37 8.54 8.51
C ASN A 7 -2.39 7.39 7.48
N LYS A 8 -1.38 7.26 6.61
CA LYS A 8 -1.31 6.21 5.58
C LYS A 8 -0.41 5.04 6.01
N ILE A 9 0.48 5.25 6.98
CA ILE A 9 1.37 4.21 7.49
C ILE A 9 0.64 3.47 8.60
N VAL A 10 0.41 2.17 8.40
CA VAL A 10 -0.38 1.34 9.34
C VAL A 10 0.39 0.07 9.64
N SER A 11 0.46 -0.30 10.91
CA SER A 11 0.97 -1.60 11.30
C SER A 11 0.04 -2.72 10.84
N ARG A 12 0.60 -3.92 10.64
CA ARG A 12 -0.20 -5.11 10.27
C ARG A 12 -1.29 -5.43 11.29
N SER A 13 -1.07 -5.15 12.57
CA SER A 13 -2.05 -5.39 13.64
C SER A 13 -3.24 -4.42 13.58
N ASN A 14 -3.03 -3.16 13.17
CA ASN A 14 -4.07 -2.14 13.11
C ASN A 14 -4.79 -2.10 11.75
N LEU A 15 -4.23 -2.77 10.73
CA LEU A 15 -4.80 -2.80 9.40
C LEU A 15 -6.21 -3.44 9.35
N PRO A 16 -6.48 -4.61 9.98
CA PRO A 16 -7.81 -5.23 9.94
C PRO A 16 -8.93 -4.29 10.41
N ALA A 17 -8.74 -3.59 11.52
CA ALA A 17 -9.72 -2.65 12.06
C ALA A 17 -10.06 -1.53 11.06
N ARG A 18 -9.06 -0.95 10.37
CA ARG A 18 -9.30 0.06 9.33
C ARG A 18 -10.02 -0.51 8.11
N LEU A 19 -9.65 -1.71 7.68
CA LEU A 19 -10.27 -2.34 6.52
C LEU A 19 -11.71 -2.76 6.80
N SER A 20 -12.04 -3.19 8.02
CA SER A 20 -13.42 -3.49 8.42
C SER A 20 -14.31 -2.26 8.30
N LEU A 21 -13.88 -1.10 8.80
CA LEU A 21 -14.64 0.16 8.67
C LEU A 21 -14.89 0.55 7.21
N LEU A 22 -13.95 0.29 6.31
CA LEU A 22 -14.12 0.56 4.88
C LEU A 22 -15.07 -0.46 4.24
N ARG A 23 -14.96 -1.74 4.60
CA ARG A 23 -15.86 -2.81 4.12
C ARG A 23 -17.30 -2.59 4.56
N GLU A 24 -17.52 -2.20 5.81
CA GLU A 24 -18.84 -1.85 6.35
C GLU A 24 -19.51 -0.69 5.58
N ARG A 25 -18.70 0.23 5.04
CA ARG A 25 -19.15 1.31 4.16
C ARG A 25 -19.31 0.89 2.68
N GLY A 26 -19.23 -0.41 2.38
CA GLY A 26 -19.35 -0.95 1.03
C GLY A 26 -18.18 -0.59 0.10
N LYS A 27 -17.03 -0.18 0.64
CA LYS A 27 -15.89 0.27 -0.17
C LYS A 27 -15.14 -0.89 -0.80
N ARG A 28 -14.80 -0.74 -2.10
CA ARG A 28 -13.96 -1.69 -2.82
C ARG A 28 -12.50 -1.48 -2.44
N LEU A 29 -11.90 -2.50 -1.84
CA LEU A 29 -10.50 -2.48 -1.42
C LEU A 29 -9.63 -3.14 -2.50
N VAL A 30 -8.54 -2.45 -2.88
CA VAL A 30 -7.50 -2.97 -3.76
C VAL A 30 -6.24 -3.20 -2.92
N PHE A 31 -5.55 -4.30 -3.17
CA PHE A 31 -4.30 -4.62 -2.51
C PHE A 31 -3.20 -4.86 -3.54
N THR A 32 -2.01 -4.34 -3.24
CA THR A 32 -0.78 -4.75 -3.91
C THR A 32 0.39 -4.74 -2.93
N ASN A 33 1.51 -5.36 -3.30
CA ASN A 33 2.76 -5.32 -2.55
C ASN A 33 3.96 -5.09 -3.47
N GLY A 34 5.07 -4.67 -2.89
CA GLY A 34 6.35 -4.50 -3.59
C GLY A 34 7.41 -3.88 -2.69
N CYS A 35 8.66 -3.91 -3.16
CA CYS A 35 9.79 -3.33 -2.44
C CYS A 35 9.88 -1.81 -2.60
N PHE A 36 9.62 -1.29 -3.80
CA PHE A 36 9.66 0.15 -4.11
C PHE A 36 10.93 0.90 -3.67
N ASP A 37 12.10 0.24 -3.61
CA ASP A 37 13.37 0.79 -3.14
C ASP A 37 13.79 2.04 -3.94
N LEU A 38 13.87 1.91 -5.27
CA LEU A 38 14.05 3.03 -6.18
C LEU A 38 12.74 3.31 -6.93
N LEU A 39 12.08 4.41 -6.58
CA LEU A 39 10.85 4.84 -7.25
C LEU A 39 11.18 5.39 -8.64
N HIS A 40 10.45 4.89 -9.65
CA HIS A 40 10.49 5.40 -11.02
C HIS A 40 9.06 5.50 -11.58
N ALA A 41 8.93 6.14 -12.75
CA ALA A 41 7.63 6.41 -13.37
C ALA A 41 6.77 5.13 -13.60
N GLY A 42 7.40 3.97 -13.71
CA GLY A 42 6.69 2.68 -13.78
C GLY A 42 5.90 2.37 -12.51
N HIS A 43 6.51 2.54 -11.33
CA HIS A 43 5.84 2.37 -10.04
C HIS A 43 4.68 3.35 -9.85
N VAL A 44 4.86 4.61 -10.26
CA VAL A 44 3.79 5.61 -10.16
C VAL A 44 2.59 5.22 -11.01
N ARG A 45 2.81 4.90 -12.30
CA ARG A 45 1.74 4.45 -13.20
C ARG A 45 1.05 3.19 -12.69
N TYR A 46 1.83 2.24 -12.18
CA TYR A 46 1.33 1.01 -11.59
C TYR A 46 0.42 1.27 -10.38
N LEU A 47 0.87 2.08 -9.42
CA LEU A 47 0.09 2.40 -8.23
C LEU A 47 -1.14 3.26 -8.55
N GLN A 48 -1.06 4.14 -9.56
CA GLN A 48 -2.21 4.89 -10.06
C GLN A 48 -3.27 3.97 -10.66
N ALA A 49 -2.86 3.07 -11.57
CA ALA A 49 -3.78 2.08 -12.15
C ALA A 49 -4.41 1.20 -11.06
N ALA A 50 -3.62 0.74 -10.08
CA ALA A 50 -4.15 -0.02 -8.94
C ALA A 50 -5.16 0.80 -8.10
N ARG A 51 -4.89 2.09 -7.89
CA ARG A 51 -5.78 2.99 -7.15
C ARG A 51 -7.11 3.20 -7.87
N GLU A 52 -7.14 3.18 -9.20
CA GLU A 52 -8.36 3.36 -10.00
C GLU A 52 -9.33 2.17 -9.94
N LEU A 53 -8.83 0.97 -9.58
CA LEU A 53 -9.65 -0.25 -9.53
C LEU A 53 -10.62 -0.32 -8.33
N GLY A 54 -10.54 0.61 -7.38
CA GLY A 54 -11.41 0.64 -6.22
C GLY A 54 -11.40 1.95 -5.45
N ASP A 55 -11.95 1.93 -4.25
CA ASP A 55 -12.10 3.12 -3.40
C ASP A 55 -10.86 3.37 -2.52
N ALA A 56 -10.14 2.30 -2.16
CA ALA A 56 -8.94 2.39 -1.33
C ALA A 56 -7.89 1.38 -1.79
N LEU A 57 -6.63 1.82 -1.81
CA LEU A 57 -5.47 1.00 -2.13
C LEU A 57 -4.66 0.73 -0.85
N VAL A 58 -4.41 -0.54 -0.59
CA VAL A 58 -3.50 -1.02 0.47
C VAL A 58 -2.20 -1.45 -0.20
N LEU A 59 -1.08 -0.85 0.22
CA LEU A 59 0.25 -1.17 -0.28
C LEU A 59 1.06 -1.91 0.80
N GLY A 60 1.38 -3.17 0.54
CA GLY A 60 2.37 -3.90 1.32
C GLY A 60 3.78 -3.51 0.91
N LEU A 61 4.49 -2.75 1.75
CA LEU A 61 5.91 -2.47 1.54
C LEU A 61 6.75 -3.62 2.09
N ASN A 62 7.39 -4.36 1.20
CA ASN A 62 8.31 -5.42 1.58
C ASN A 62 9.66 -4.78 1.92
N ALA A 63 10.20 -5.05 3.11
CA ALA A 63 11.57 -4.68 3.43
C ALA A 63 12.52 -5.57 2.62
N ASP A 64 13.37 -4.98 1.78
CA ASP A 64 14.30 -5.78 1.00
C ASP A 64 15.42 -6.34 1.89
N VAL A 65 15.52 -7.66 1.92
CA VAL A 65 16.72 -8.39 2.35
C VAL A 65 17.30 -9.24 1.20
N SER A 66 16.78 -9.12 -0.01
CA SER A 66 17.00 -10.09 -1.09
C SER A 66 17.79 -9.58 -2.30
N VAL A 67 18.52 -8.46 -2.19
CA VAL A 67 19.53 -8.08 -3.20
C VAL A 67 20.91 -8.67 -2.91
N LYS A 68 21.13 -9.27 -1.72
CA LYS A 68 22.45 -9.87 -1.35
C LYS A 68 22.61 -11.37 -1.65
N ARG A 69 21.59 -12.09 -2.13
CA ARG A 69 21.67 -13.56 -2.34
C ARG A 69 21.75 -13.99 -3.82
N LEU A 70 21.92 -13.05 -4.75
CA LEU A 70 22.08 -13.30 -6.19
C LEU A 70 23.32 -12.60 -6.79
N LYS A 71 24.39 -12.43 -6.00
CA LYS A 71 25.73 -12.14 -6.52
C LYS A 71 26.69 -13.26 -6.12
#